data_AF-A0A316FT60-F1
#
_entry.id   AF-A0A316FT60-F1
#
_cell.length_a   1.000
_cell.length_b   1.000
_cell.length_c   1.000
_cell.angle_alpha   90.00
_cell.angle_beta   90.00
_cell.angle_gamma   90.00
#
_symmetry.space_group_name_H-M   'P 1'
#
loop_
_entity.id
_entity.type
_entity.pdbx_description
1 polymer ?
#
loop_
_entity_poly.entity_id
_entity_poly.type
_entity_poly.pdbx_seq_one_letter_code
_entity_poly.pdbx_strand_id
1 'polypeptide(L)'
;MKILHIEPGRSIAQLVAISLQDIDCQLTQVSNFTDAISQLKTQSFDVICSSNAPDGRDSTAFCAKLRERQELKYVPFLLYATDLKKELLIKCAECGVTELINKSELSEKLAGYIKRYQKVHSKIDGRVLVVEDSQSQKQYLDSLIRETGLTVEACSNVEEACYLLTQNQYHLIITDVFLSSEYTALELVSQVKNLPPPNNMAFIIAISSFDNASRRLELLNRGVDVFMAKPIDGKELQTIARSFVEKSLSLSQFYATQSPDTVVAPAIRSGIDSPHQKQCSVLYIEDNKVLQILMKNFVSSIDNVTISLATTGEEGMQQILQHSPDILLLDLNLPDTDGWSLAEKIRQTDTGHTLKIIAVTGEIMNQEKKQNAETLFDGFIAKPFNKERIDNVIAQQRTILRQAAIASGE
;
A
#
# COMPACT_ATOMS: atom_id res chain seq x y z
N MET A 1 -25.44 5.63 0.44
CA MET A 1 -24.60 5.96 1.62
C MET A 1 -25.34 6.93 2.52
N LYS A 2 -25.31 6.78 3.85
CA LYS A 2 -25.98 7.62 4.85
C LYS A 2 -24.99 8.49 5.62
N ILE A 3 -25.27 9.79 5.73
CA ILE A 3 -24.42 10.76 6.43
C ILE A 3 -25.22 11.38 7.57
N LEU A 4 -24.67 11.39 8.79
CA LEU A 4 -25.21 12.16 9.91
C LEU A 4 -24.44 13.46 10.03
N HIS A 5 -25.13 14.60 9.89
CA HIS A 5 -24.54 15.92 10.00
C HIS A 5 -25.08 16.65 11.24
N ILE A 6 -24.18 17.02 12.15
CA ILE A 6 -24.47 17.66 13.43
C ILE A 6 -24.01 19.11 13.37
N GLU A 7 -24.94 20.02 13.09
CA GLU A 7 -24.64 21.44 12.93
C GLU A 7 -25.85 22.31 13.35
N PRO A 8 -25.68 23.18 14.34
CA PRO A 8 -26.72 24.12 14.75
C PRO A 8 -26.87 25.33 13.82
N GLY A 9 -25.79 25.75 13.18
CA GLY A 9 -25.70 26.93 12.33
C GLY A 9 -26.35 26.67 10.99
N ARG A 10 -27.49 27.32 10.74
CA ARG A 10 -28.26 27.15 9.50
C ARG A 10 -27.43 27.37 8.24
N SER A 11 -26.53 28.35 8.24
CA SER A 11 -25.68 28.65 7.07
C SER A 11 -24.73 27.49 6.73
N ILE A 12 -24.10 26.88 7.73
CA ILE A 12 -23.20 25.74 7.52
C ILE A 12 -24.00 24.49 7.15
N ALA A 13 -25.16 24.28 7.79
CA ALA A 13 -26.06 23.19 7.45
C ALA A 13 -26.53 23.26 5.99
N GLN A 14 -26.89 24.46 5.50
CA GLN A 14 -27.23 24.69 4.10
C GLN A 14 -26.02 24.49 3.18
N LEU A 15 -24.85 24.99 3.55
CA LEU A 15 -23.63 24.80 2.77
C LEU A 15 -23.30 23.32 2.57
N VAL A 16 -23.40 22.50 3.63
CA VAL A 16 -23.21 21.04 3.54
C VAL A 16 -24.26 20.38 2.65
N ALA A 17 -25.53 20.77 2.77
CA ALA A 17 -26.59 20.22 1.92
C ALA A 17 -26.34 20.52 0.43
N ILE A 18 -25.96 21.76 0.09
CA ILE A 18 -25.61 22.16 -1.28
C ILE A 18 -24.38 21.41 -1.78
N SER A 19 -23.35 21.28 -0.95
CA SER A 19 -22.09 20.61 -1.34
C SER A 19 -22.26 19.12 -1.65
N LEU A 20 -23.33 18.50 -1.13
CA LEU A 20 -23.62 17.09 -1.29
C LEU A 20 -24.81 16.82 -2.22
N GLN A 21 -25.44 17.85 -2.79
CA GLN A 21 -26.67 17.70 -3.59
C GLN A 21 -26.49 16.80 -4.83
N ASP A 22 -25.30 16.83 -5.43
CA ASP A 22 -24.95 16.09 -6.65
C ASP A 22 -24.25 14.75 -6.35
N ILE A 23 -24.27 14.33 -5.08
CA ILE A 23 -23.64 13.10 -4.60
C ILE A 23 -24.74 12.17 -4.10
N ASP A 24 -24.72 10.91 -4.55
CA ASP A 24 -25.70 9.88 -4.16
C ASP A 24 -25.57 9.48 -2.67
N CYS A 25 -26.16 10.31 -1.80
CA CYS A 25 -26.12 10.12 -0.36
C CYS A 25 -27.42 10.57 0.32
N GLN A 26 -27.74 9.93 1.43
CA GLN A 26 -28.83 10.31 2.31
C GLN A 26 -28.26 11.14 3.46
N LEU A 27 -28.55 12.44 3.47
CA LEU A 27 -28.11 13.36 4.50
C LEU A 27 -29.16 13.50 5.60
N THR A 28 -28.83 13.08 6.82
CA THR A 28 -29.64 13.32 8.02
C THR A 28 -29.01 14.47 8.80
N GLN A 29 -29.71 15.59 8.93
CA GLN A 29 -29.22 16.77 9.65
C GLN A 29 -29.87 16.87 11.03
N VAL A 30 -29.04 17.13 12.05
CA VAL A 30 -29.46 17.38 13.43
C VAL A 30 -28.72 18.60 13.99
N SER A 31 -29.29 19.24 15.00
CA SER A 31 -28.74 20.50 15.55
C SER A 31 -27.90 20.30 16.81
N ASN A 32 -27.96 19.11 17.43
CA ASN A 32 -27.34 18.83 18.72
C ASN A 32 -27.01 17.33 18.87
N PHE A 33 -26.19 17.00 19.88
CA PHE A 33 -25.74 15.63 20.13
C PHE A 33 -26.83 14.69 20.66
N THR A 34 -27.85 15.21 21.34
CA THR A 34 -28.95 14.38 21.85
C THR A 34 -29.74 13.77 20.69
N ASP A 35 -30.08 14.60 19.71
CA ASP A 35 -30.76 14.17 18.49
C ASP A 35 -29.86 13.25 17.64
N ALA A 36 -28.56 13.54 17.57
CA ALA A 36 -27.59 12.67 16.91
C ALA A 36 -27.58 11.26 17.51
N ILE A 37 -27.57 11.13 18.84
CA ILE A 37 -27.64 9.83 19.52
C ILE A 37 -28.98 9.13 19.27
N SER A 38 -30.08 9.86 19.21
CA SER A 38 -31.39 9.30 18.85
C SER A 38 -31.34 8.68 17.45
N GLN A 39 -30.80 9.41 16.47
CA GLN A 39 -30.63 8.91 15.10
C GLN A 39 -29.74 7.65 15.06
N LEU A 40 -28.59 7.68 15.75
CA LEU A 40 -27.65 6.55 15.84
C LEU A 40 -28.22 5.30 16.53
N LYS A 41 -29.35 5.40 17.25
CA LYS A 41 -30.07 4.24 17.80
C LYS A 41 -31.05 3.63 16.81
N THR A 42 -31.55 4.43 15.86
CA THR A 42 -32.60 4.03 14.92
C THR A 42 -32.06 3.52 13.59
N GLN A 43 -30.86 3.97 13.20
CA GLN A 43 -30.23 3.59 11.94
C GLN A 43 -28.70 3.70 12.01
N SER A 44 -28.03 2.97 11.13
CA SER A 44 -26.59 3.11 10.90
C SER A 44 -26.27 4.28 9.98
N PHE A 45 -25.06 4.82 10.14
CA PHE A 45 -24.51 5.87 9.28
C PHE A 45 -23.13 5.46 8.81
N ASP A 46 -22.82 5.80 7.56
CA ASP A 46 -21.53 5.52 6.94
C ASP A 46 -20.51 6.60 7.27
N VAL A 47 -20.96 7.85 7.50
CA VAL A 47 -20.11 8.99 7.86
C VAL A 47 -20.84 9.88 8.87
N ILE A 48 -20.11 10.38 9.87
CA ILE A 48 -20.59 11.38 10.82
C ILE A 48 -19.79 12.66 10.62
N CYS A 49 -20.48 13.78 10.57
CA CYS A 49 -19.94 15.10 10.33
C CYS A 49 -20.42 16.03 11.44
N SER A 50 -19.54 16.83 12.01
CA SER A 50 -19.90 17.77 13.06
C SER A 50 -19.10 19.05 12.92
N SER A 51 -19.70 20.19 13.24
CA SER A 51 -18.91 21.34 13.71
C SER A 51 -18.83 21.31 15.24
N ASN A 52 -18.07 22.22 15.85
CA ASN A 52 -18.16 22.44 17.29
C ASN A 52 -19.61 22.78 17.67
N ALA A 53 -20.20 22.00 18.57
CA ALA A 53 -21.60 22.11 18.95
C ALA A 53 -21.92 23.44 19.66
N PRO A 54 -23.15 23.95 19.52
CA PRO A 54 -23.55 25.26 20.03
C PRO A 54 -23.78 25.26 21.55
N ASP A 55 -23.88 24.08 22.17
CA ASP A 55 -24.24 23.85 23.56
C ASP A 55 -23.03 23.89 24.50
N GLY A 56 -21.87 24.31 23.99
CA GLY A 56 -20.60 24.31 24.70
C GLY A 56 -20.02 22.90 24.91
N ARG A 57 -20.65 21.85 24.34
CA ARG A 57 -20.09 20.50 24.38
C ARG A 57 -19.11 20.31 23.24
N ASP A 58 -18.06 19.59 23.57
CA ASP A 58 -16.91 19.41 22.71
C ASP A 58 -17.14 18.25 21.74
N SER A 59 -17.14 18.53 20.43
CA SER A 59 -17.31 17.52 19.38
C SER A 59 -16.21 16.46 19.40
N THR A 60 -15.00 16.79 19.91
CA THR A 60 -13.94 15.79 20.10
C THR A 60 -14.30 14.82 21.23
N ALA A 61 -14.85 15.31 22.35
CA ALA A 61 -15.34 14.47 23.43
C ALA A 61 -16.55 13.62 23.01
N PHE A 62 -17.42 14.15 22.14
CA PHE A 62 -18.50 13.38 21.54
C PHE A 62 -17.95 12.25 20.67
N CYS A 63 -16.98 12.53 19.79
CA CYS A 63 -16.31 11.52 18.98
C CYS A 63 -15.70 10.41 19.85
N ALA A 64 -14.95 10.77 20.90
CA ALA A 64 -14.36 9.80 21.82
C ALA A 64 -15.41 8.82 22.40
N LYS A 65 -16.57 9.33 22.83
CA LYS A 65 -17.68 8.49 23.31
C LYS A 65 -18.28 7.59 22.24
N LEU A 66 -18.34 8.06 20.99
CA LEU A 66 -18.80 7.20 19.89
C LEU A 66 -17.81 6.05 19.64
N ARG A 67 -16.50 6.28 19.82
CA ARG A 67 -15.47 5.24 19.63
C ARG A 67 -15.55 4.11 20.65
N GLU A 68 -16.14 4.34 21.83
CA GLU A 68 -16.40 3.31 22.84
C GLU A 68 -17.46 2.29 22.39
N ARG A 69 -18.31 2.64 21.41
CA ARG A 69 -19.34 1.75 20.87
C ARG A 69 -18.79 0.97 19.68
N GLN A 70 -18.83 -0.37 19.75
CA GLN A 70 -18.22 -1.22 18.72
C GLN A 70 -18.76 -0.94 17.31
N GLU A 71 -20.06 -0.68 17.19
CA GLU A 71 -20.75 -0.40 15.94
C GLU A 71 -20.39 0.97 15.33
N LEU A 72 -19.81 1.89 16.10
CA LEU A 72 -19.40 3.23 15.66
C LEU A 72 -17.88 3.45 15.70
N LYS A 73 -17.12 2.47 16.20
CA LYS A 73 -15.67 2.58 16.42
C LYS A 73 -14.90 3.03 15.19
N TYR A 74 -15.32 2.60 13.99
CA TYR A 74 -14.63 2.91 12.73
C TYR A 74 -15.41 3.85 11.81
N VAL A 75 -16.59 4.33 12.21
CA VAL A 75 -17.37 5.24 11.37
C VAL A 75 -16.61 6.57 11.26
N PRO A 76 -16.23 7.01 10.05
CA PRO A 76 -15.54 8.28 9.87
C PRO A 76 -16.23 9.44 10.58
N PHE A 77 -15.45 10.19 11.36
CA PHE A 77 -15.93 11.39 12.04
C PHE A 77 -15.17 12.60 11.52
N LEU A 78 -15.85 13.46 10.76
CA LEU A 78 -15.28 14.67 10.17
C LEU A 78 -15.63 15.86 11.05
N LEU A 79 -14.63 16.58 11.55
CA LEU A 79 -14.81 17.77 12.37
C LEU A 79 -14.54 19.03 11.55
N TYR A 80 -15.41 20.04 11.69
CA TYR A 80 -15.27 21.33 11.01
C TYR A 80 -14.91 22.44 12.00
N ALA A 81 -13.78 23.10 11.79
CA ALA A 81 -13.28 24.17 12.65
C ALA A 81 -12.81 25.39 11.83
N THR A 82 -12.88 26.58 12.42
CA THR A 82 -12.36 27.81 11.78
C THR A 82 -10.86 27.97 12.01
N ASP A 83 -10.38 27.57 13.19
CA ASP A 83 -9.00 27.73 13.63
C ASP A 83 -8.35 26.36 13.85
N LEU A 84 -7.28 26.08 13.11
CA LEU A 84 -6.60 24.78 13.07
C LEU A 84 -5.31 24.81 13.89
N LYS A 85 -5.43 25.18 15.17
CA LYS A 85 -4.28 25.18 16.08
C LYS A 85 -3.75 23.78 16.33
N LYS A 86 -2.45 23.69 16.64
CA LYS A 86 -1.75 22.43 16.91
C LYS A 86 -2.41 21.63 18.04
N GLU A 87 -2.91 22.30 19.08
CA GLU A 87 -3.60 21.64 20.20
C GLU A 87 -4.88 20.94 19.75
N LEU A 88 -5.64 21.54 18.83
CA LEU A 88 -6.86 20.94 18.29
C LEU A 88 -6.54 19.74 17.41
N LEU A 89 -5.49 19.81 16.59
CA LEU A 89 -5.03 18.70 15.76
C LEU A 89 -4.66 17.47 16.60
N ILE A 90 -3.87 17.67 17.67
CA ILE A 90 -3.48 16.59 18.60
C ILE A 90 -4.72 15.99 19.25
N LYS A 91 -5.59 16.84 19.79
CA LYS A 91 -6.83 16.38 20.45
C LYS A 91 -7.76 15.60 19.53
N CYS A 92 -7.88 16.04 18.27
CA CYS A 92 -8.66 15.35 17.25
C CYS A 92 -8.10 13.94 16.99
N ALA A 93 -6.79 13.81 16.83
CA ALA A 93 -6.13 12.53 16.63
C ALA A 93 -6.35 11.59 17.82
N GLU A 94 -6.18 12.08 19.06
CA GLU A 94 -6.37 11.30 20.29
C GLU A 94 -7.81 10.81 20.48
N CYS A 95 -8.80 11.61 20.08
CA CYS A 95 -10.23 11.28 20.23
C CYS A 95 -10.79 10.45 19.05
N GLY A 96 -9.95 10.13 18.05
CA GLY A 96 -10.36 9.35 16.89
C GLY A 96 -11.19 10.10 15.85
N VAL A 97 -11.03 11.44 15.77
CA VAL A 97 -11.55 12.24 14.64
C VAL A 97 -10.78 11.82 13.40
N THR A 98 -11.51 11.50 12.33
CA THR A 98 -10.95 10.94 11.09
C THR A 98 -10.33 12.01 10.21
N GLU A 99 -10.96 13.19 10.14
CA GLU A 99 -10.49 14.30 9.31
C GLU A 99 -10.91 15.62 9.98
N LEU A 100 -10.00 16.58 10.04
CA LEU A 100 -10.26 17.94 10.48
C LEU A 100 -10.29 18.88 9.26
N ILE A 101 -11.42 19.52 9.01
CA ILE A 101 -11.64 20.37 7.84
C ILE A 101 -11.78 21.83 8.27
N ASN A 102 -11.09 22.73 7.58
CA ASN A 102 -11.31 24.16 7.77
C ASN A 102 -12.69 24.55 7.24
N LYS A 103 -13.49 25.30 8.02
CA LYS A 103 -14.80 25.80 7.59
C LYS A 103 -14.74 26.62 6.30
N SER A 104 -13.62 27.29 5.98
CA SER A 104 -13.45 28.02 4.72
C SER A 104 -13.37 27.12 3.48
N GLU A 105 -12.95 25.87 3.65
CA GLU A 105 -12.74 24.87 2.59
C GLU A 105 -13.78 23.74 2.65
N LEU A 106 -14.81 23.91 3.50
CA LEU A 106 -15.75 22.85 3.86
C LEU A 106 -16.42 22.21 2.64
N SER A 107 -16.90 23.05 1.71
CA SER A 107 -17.65 22.57 0.55
C SER A 107 -16.82 21.61 -0.32
N GLU A 108 -15.62 22.03 -0.71
CA GLU A 108 -14.75 21.25 -1.59
C GLU A 108 -14.21 20.00 -0.88
N LYS A 109 -13.68 20.16 0.35
CA LYS A 109 -13.05 19.05 1.07
C LYS A 109 -14.07 17.98 1.48
N LEU A 110 -15.27 18.37 1.90
CA LEU A 110 -16.33 17.41 2.25
C LEU A 110 -16.77 16.62 1.01
N ALA A 111 -17.12 17.31 -0.08
CA ALA A 111 -17.52 16.65 -1.32
C ALA A 111 -16.43 15.70 -1.84
N GLY A 112 -15.16 16.13 -1.80
CA GLY A 112 -14.01 15.32 -2.16
C GLY A 112 -13.85 14.08 -1.27
N TYR A 113 -13.98 14.22 0.05
CA TYR A 113 -13.94 13.11 0.99
C TYR A 113 -15.03 12.09 0.69
N ILE A 114 -16.28 12.54 0.55
CA ILE A 114 -17.42 11.65 0.31
C ILE A 114 -17.28 10.92 -1.03
N LYS A 115 -16.87 11.60 -2.10
CA LYS A 115 -16.61 10.96 -3.41
C LYS A 115 -15.52 9.88 -3.31
N ARG A 116 -14.43 10.15 -2.59
CA ARG A 116 -13.37 9.16 -2.33
C ARG A 116 -13.91 7.98 -1.53
N TYR A 117 -14.68 8.26 -0.47
CA TYR A 117 -15.30 7.22 0.35
C TYR A 117 -16.21 6.31 -0.50
N GLN A 118 -17.13 6.87 -1.29
CA GLN A 118 -17.99 6.09 -2.19
C GLN A 118 -17.19 5.26 -3.20
N LYS A 119 -16.11 5.81 -3.77
CA LYS A 119 -15.23 5.07 -4.68
C LYS A 119 -14.58 3.87 -3.98
N VAL A 120 -14.03 4.08 -2.79
CA VAL A 120 -13.43 3.05 -1.93
C VAL A 120 -14.48 2.13 -1.31
N HIS A 121 -15.77 2.38 -1.48
CA HIS A 121 -16.86 1.50 -1.05
C HIS A 121 -17.71 0.94 -2.20
N SER A 122 -17.31 1.21 -3.45
CA SER A 122 -17.96 0.67 -4.66
C SER A 122 -17.82 -0.86 -4.76
N LYS A 123 -18.63 -1.53 -5.58
CA LYS A 123 -18.48 -2.98 -5.77
C LYS A 123 -17.23 -3.27 -6.61
N ILE A 124 -16.38 -4.17 -6.12
CA ILE A 124 -15.18 -4.64 -6.84
C ILE A 124 -15.32 -6.11 -7.15
N ASP A 125 -14.93 -6.52 -8.36
CA ASP A 125 -14.99 -7.91 -8.80
C ASP A 125 -13.62 -8.57 -8.61
N GLY A 126 -13.35 -9.00 -7.38
CA GLY A 126 -12.09 -9.61 -7.00
C GLY A 126 -12.28 -10.96 -6.33
N ARG A 127 -11.39 -11.89 -6.68
CA ARG A 127 -11.31 -13.23 -6.08
C ARG A 127 -10.24 -13.31 -4.99
N VAL A 128 -10.62 -13.85 -3.85
CA VAL A 128 -9.78 -14.08 -2.68
C VAL A 128 -9.74 -15.57 -2.36
N LEU A 129 -8.54 -16.11 -2.16
CA LEU A 129 -8.34 -17.46 -1.64
C LEU A 129 -8.08 -17.39 -0.13
N VAL A 130 -8.86 -18.10 0.67
CA VAL A 130 -8.64 -18.23 2.12
C VAL A 130 -8.12 -19.63 2.42
N VAL A 131 -6.97 -19.73 3.08
CA VAL A 131 -6.36 -20.99 3.50
C VAL A 131 -6.30 -21.03 5.02
N GLU A 132 -7.12 -21.88 5.63
CA GLU A 132 -7.29 -21.97 7.09
C GLU A 132 -7.80 -23.36 7.47
N ASP A 133 -7.08 -24.04 8.36
CA ASP A 133 -7.31 -25.43 8.74
C ASP A 133 -8.47 -25.57 9.72
N SER A 134 -8.66 -24.59 10.60
CA SER A 134 -9.78 -24.54 11.52
C SER A 134 -11.07 -24.15 10.79
N GLN A 135 -12.02 -25.08 10.73
CA GLN A 135 -13.31 -24.88 10.06
C GLN A 135 -14.06 -23.64 10.58
N SER A 136 -13.98 -23.33 11.88
CA SER A 136 -14.65 -22.17 12.47
C SER A 136 -13.99 -20.86 12.07
N GLN A 137 -12.65 -20.79 12.09
CA GLN A 137 -11.90 -19.62 11.64
C GLN A 137 -12.07 -19.39 10.14
N LYS A 138 -12.07 -20.46 9.34
CA LYS A 138 -12.30 -20.40 7.89
C LYS A 138 -13.67 -19.81 7.58
N GLN A 139 -14.73 -20.27 8.25
CA GLN A 139 -16.09 -19.72 8.10
C GLN A 139 -16.18 -18.25 8.52
N TYR A 140 -15.49 -17.87 9.61
CA TYR A 140 -15.43 -16.48 10.06
C TYR A 140 -14.73 -15.58 9.03
N LEU A 141 -13.56 -15.98 8.52
CA LEU A 141 -12.83 -15.26 7.49
C LEU A 141 -13.61 -15.15 6.18
N ASP A 142 -14.25 -16.24 5.73
CA ASP A 142 -15.10 -16.24 4.55
C ASP A 142 -16.24 -15.21 4.66
N SER A 143 -16.99 -15.23 5.78
CA SER A 143 -18.05 -14.26 6.03
C SER A 143 -17.54 -12.82 6.03
N LEU A 144 -16.45 -12.57 6.75
CA LEU A 144 -15.87 -11.24 6.90
C LEU A 144 -15.43 -10.65 5.55
N ILE A 145 -14.78 -11.43 4.70
CA ILE A 145 -14.33 -10.93 3.40
C ILE A 145 -15.50 -10.79 2.43
N ARG A 146 -16.50 -11.68 2.44
CA ARG A 146 -17.69 -11.56 1.58
C ARG A 146 -18.51 -10.30 1.85
N GLU A 147 -18.53 -9.80 3.08
CA GLU A 147 -19.17 -8.52 3.42
C GLU A 147 -18.59 -7.33 2.63
N THR A 148 -17.35 -7.44 2.13
CA THR A 148 -16.74 -6.40 1.29
C THR A 148 -17.21 -6.43 -0.17
N GLY A 149 -18.01 -7.43 -0.55
CA GLY A 149 -18.46 -7.68 -1.92
C GLY A 149 -17.50 -8.53 -2.76
N LEU A 150 -16.41 -9.01 -2.17
CA LEU A 150 -15.42 -9.87 -2.81
C LEU A 150 -15.90 -11.33 -2.93
N THR A 151 -15.44 -12.01 -3.99
CA THR A 151 -15.67 -13.44 -4.18
C THR A 151 -14.61 -14.21 -3.40
N VAL A 152 -15.05 -15.10 -2.51
CA VAL A 152 -14.15 -15.89 -1.67
C VAL A 152 -14.24 -17.36 -2.03
N GLU A 153 -13.09 -18.02 -2.04
CA GLU A 153 -12.97 -19.48 -2.09
C GLU A 153 -12.08 -19.90 -0.93
N ALA A 154 -12.50 -20.89 -0.15
CA ALA A 154 -11.86 -21.22 1.12
C ALA A 154 -11.52 -22.71 1.19
N CYS A 155 -10.24 -23.02 1.47
CA CYS A 155 -9.70 -24.36 1.57
C CYS A 155 -9.00 -24.58 2.92
N SER A 156 -8.74 -25.84 3.29
CA SER A 156 -8.22 -26.17 4.63
C SER A 156 -6.77 -26.66 4.66
N ASN A 157 -6.12 -26.79 3.52
CA ASN A 157 -4.73 -27.23 3.45
C ASN A 157 -4.02 -26.63 2.22
N VAL A 158 -2.70 -26.78 2.20
CA VAL A 158 -1.82 -26.23 1.16
C VAL A 158 -2.02 -26.95 -0.17
N GLU A 159 -2.25 -28.26 -0.17
CA GLU A 159 -2.45 -29.04 -1.39
C GLU A 159 -3.70 -28.60 -2.16
N GLU A 160 -4.81 -28.43 -1.46
CA GLU A 160 -6.06 -27.91 -2.01
C GLU A 160 -5.88 -26.47 -2.51
N ALA A 161 -5.18 -25.63 -1.75
CA ALA A 161 -4.85 -24.26 -2.18
C ALA A 161 -4.06 -24.24 -3.49
N CYS A 162 -3.01 -25.06 -3.59
CA CYS A 162 -2.19 -25.20 -4.79
C CYS A 162 -3.00 -25.71 -5.98
N TYR A 163 -3.89 -26.69 -5.77
CA TYR A 163 -4.80 -27.15 -6.81
C TYR A 163 -5.71 -26.01 -7.30
N LEU A 164 -6.35 -25.28 -6.39
CA LEU A 164 -7.20 -24.14 -6.73
C LEU A 164 -6.45 -23.04 -7.50
N LEU A 165 -5.21 -22.74 -7.09
CA LEU A 165 -4.31 -21.80 -7.76
C LEU A 165 -3.90 -22.25 -9.18
N THR A 166 -4.08 -23.52 -9.54
CA THR A 166 -3.87 -23.96 -10.94
C THR A 166 -5.12 -23.77 -11.80
N GLN A 167 -6.31 -23.76 -11.18
CA GLN A 167 -7.59 -23.69 -11.88
C GLN A 167 -8.12 -22.27 -12.01
N ASN A 168 -7.74 -21.40 -11.08
CA ASN A 168 -8.34 -20.09 -10.88
C ASN A 168 -7.28 -19.00 -10.71
N GLN A 169 -7.66 -17.77 -11.07
CA GLN A 169 -6.88 -16.59 -10.72
C GLN A 169 -7.39 -15.96 -9.43
N TYR A 170 -6.47 -15.64 -8.53
CA TYR A 170 -6.76 -14.91 -7.29
C TYR A 170 -5.99 -13.59 -7.25
N HIS A 171 -6.62 -12.58 -6.68
CA HIS A 171 -6.04 -11.25 -6.50
C HIS A 171 -5.38 -11.11 -5.13
N LEU A 172 -5.89 -11.89 -4.18
CA LEU A 172 -5.46 -11.90 -2.80
C LEU A 172 -5.54 -13.32 -2.26
N ILE A 173 -4.54 -13.70 -1.47
CA ILE A 173 -4.50 -14.93 -0.69
C ILE A 173 -4.41 -14.53 0.79
N ILE A 174 -5.27 -15.10 1.62
CA ILE A 174 -5.27 -14.94 3.07
C ILE A 174 -4.97 -16.30 3.66
N THR A 175 -3.91 -16.43 4.45
CA THR A 175 -3.49 -17.71 5.03
C THR A 175 -3.20 -17.58 6.51
N ASP A 176 -3.61 -18.58 7.31
CA ASP A 176 -3.01 -18.76 8.64
C ASP A 176 -1.55 -19.16 8.46
N VAL A 177 -0.67 -18.74 9.38
CA VAL A 177 0.74 -19.11 9.40
C VAL A 177 0.92 -20.60 9.67
N PHE A 178 0.02 -21.18 10.45
CA PHE A 178 0.01 -22.61 10.79
C PHE A 178 -1.25 -23.25 10.19
N LEU A 179 -1.06 -24.16 9.26
CA LEU A 179 -2.15 -24.85 8.55
C LEU A 179 -2.20 -26.33 8.88
N SER A 180 -1.08 -26.94 9.28
CA SER A 180 -1.05 -28.29 9.85
C SER A 180 0.28 -28.50 10.58
N SER A 181 0.45 -29.67 11.20
CA SER A 181 1.73 -30.06 11.81
C SER A 181 2.88 -30.23 10.81
N GLU A 182 2.55 -30.41 9.52
CA GLU A 182 3.52 -30.70 8.45
C GLU A 182 3.75 -29.50 7.53
N TYR A 183 2.78 -28.58 7.41
CA TYR A 183 2.85 -27.46 6.47
C TYR A 183 2.69 -26.09 7.12
N THR A 184 3.49 -25.13 6.66
CA THR A 184 3.45 -23.73 7.10
C THR A 184 3.06 -22.80 5.96
N ALA A 185 2.53 -21.62 6.28
CA ALA A 185 2.27 -20.58 5.26
C ALA A 185 3.50 -20.25 4.40
N LEU A 186 4.73 -20.47 4.91
CA LEU A 186 5.96 -20.23 4.16
C LEU A 186 6.06 -21.13 2.91
N GLU A 187 5.56 -22.36 2.98
CA GLU A 187 5.56 -23.27 1.83
C GLU A 187 4.51 -22.83 0.82
N LEU A 188 3.29 -22.52 1.26
CA LEU A 188 2.24 -21.98 0.40
C LEU A 188 2.73 -20.70 -0.33
N VAL A 189 3.35 -19.77 0.40
CA VAL A 189 3.92 -18.55 -0.17
C VAL A 189 4.97 -18.89 -1.23
N SER A 190 5.88 -19.81 -0.92
CA SER A 190 6.93 -20.21 -1.88
C SER A 190 6.32 -20.86 -3.14
N GLN A 191 5.27 -21.68 -3.00
CA GLN A 191 4.55 -22.28 -4.13
C GLN A 191 3.86 -21.23 -4.98
N VAL A 192 3.13 -20.29 -4.34
CA VAL A 192 2.46 -19.19 -5.04
C VAL A 192 3.46 -18.35 -5.84
N LYS A 193 4.59 -17.97 -5.25
CA LYS A 193 5.59 -17.13 -5.92
C LYS A 193 6.30 -17.84 -7.09
N ASN A 194 6.30 -19.17 -7.10
CA ASN A 194 6.83 -19.98 -8.21
C ASN A 194 5.82 -20.21 -9.35
N LEU A 195 4.55 -19.79 -9.20
CA LEU A 195 3.55 -19.90 -10.28
C LEU A 195 3.85 -18.92 -11.43
N PRO A 196 3.36 -19.19 -12.65
CA PRO A 196 3.39 -18.18 -13.70
C PRO A 196 2.45 -17.01 -13.37
N PRO A 197 2.70 -15.81 -13.94
CA PRO A 197 1.72 -14.74 -13.94
C PRO A 197 0.38 -15.22 -14.52
N PRO A 198 -0.76 -14.76 -13.99
CA PRO A 198 -0.88 -13.71 -12.98
C PRO A 198 -0.85 -14.17 -11.51
N ASN A 199 -0.81 -15.48 -11.24
CA ASN A 199 -1.01 -15.99 -9.87
C ASN A 199 0.16 -15.74 -8.92
N ASN A 200 1.39 -15.64 -9.41
CA ASN A 200 2.51 -15.19 -8.57
C ASN A 200 2.41 -13.71 -8.15
N MET A 201 1.57 -12.92 -8.83
CA MET A 201 1.31 -11.51 -8.51
C MET A 201 0.19 -11.32 -7.50
N ALA A 202 -0.46 -12.39 -7.03
CA ALA A 202 -1.45 -12.29 -5.97
C ALA A 202 -0.82 -11.71 -4.70
N PHE A 203 -1.52 -10.75 -4.08
CA PHE A 203 -1.11 -10.26 -2.76
C PHE A 203 -1.34 -11.34 -1.72
N ILE A 204 -0.50 -11.39 -0.69
CA ILE A 204 -0.61 -12.39 0.39
C ILE A 204 -0.70 -11.71 1.76
N ILE A 205 -1.75 -12.02 2.50
CA ILE A 205 -1.92 -11.68 3.90
C ILE A 205 -1.68 -12.94 4.75
N ALA A 206 -0.71 -12.87 5.65
CA ALA A 206 -0.49 -13.91 6.66
C ALA A 206 -1.11 -13.50 8.00
N ILE A 207 -1.91 -14.38 8.59
CA ILE A 207 -2.53 -14.17 9.90
C ILE A 207 -1.84 -15.09 10.92
N SER A 208 -1.49 -14.59 12.11
CA SER A 208 -0.74 -15.38 13.10
C SER A 208 -1.09 -15.03 14.53
N SER A 209 -1.00 -16.01 15.43
CA SER A 209 -1.09 -15.83 16.89
C SER A 209 0.24 -15.43 17.56
N PHE A 210 1.35 -15.35 16.80
CA PHE A 210 2.68 -15.09 17.35
C PHE A 210 3.19 -13.66 17.14
N ASP A 211 3.71 -13.05 18.21
CA ASP A 211 4.41 -11.76 18.22
C ASP A 211 5.91 -11.84 17.89
N ASN A 212 6.42 -13.01 17.45
CA ASN A 212 7.84 -13.19 17.19
C ASN A 212 8.28 -12.39 15.94
N ALA A 213 9.01 -11.29 16.18
CA ALA A 213 9.53 -10.41 15.16
C ALA A 213 10.35 -11.13 14.08
N SER A 214 11.17 -12.12 14.44
CA SER A 214 12.01 -12.87 13.48
C SER A 214 11.16 -13.65 12.48
N ARG A 215 10.06 -14.27 12.93
CA ARG A 215 9.17 -15.03 12.06
C ARG A 215 8.32 -14.13 11.16
N ARG A 216 7.93 -12.95 11.65
CA ARG A 216 7.30 -11.92 10.81
C ARG A 216 8.22 -11.45 9.70
N LEU A 217 9.49 -11.18 10.04
CA LEU A 217 10.51 -10.81 9.05
C LEU A 217 10.73 -11.91 8.01
N GLU A 218 10.74 -13.18 8.42
CA GLU A 218 10.86 -14.31 7.50
C GLU A 218 9.68 -14.41 6.52
N LEU A 219 8.45 -14.24 6.99
CA LEU A 219 7.25 -14.21 6.14
C LEU A 219 7.32 -13.09 5.11
N LEU A 220 7.67 -11.87 5.55
CA LEU A 220 7.84 -10.72 4.65
C LEU A 220 8.94 -10.98 3.62
N ASN A 221 10.08 -11.54 4.04
CA ASN A 221 11.19 -11.87 3.14
C ASN A 221 10.84 -12.94 2.09
N ARG A 222 9.80 -13.74 2.32
CA ARG A 222 9.30 -14.75 1.37
C ARG A 222 8.23 -14.23 0.42
N GLY A 223 7.82 -12.97 0.55
CA GLY A 223 6.84 -12.35 -0.34
C GLY A 223 5.42 -12.34 0.21
N VAL A 224 5.25 -12.47 1.54
CA VAL A 224 4.03 -12.01 2.21
C VAL A 224 3.99 -10.48 2.16
N ASP A 225 2.87 -9.91 1.74
CA ASP A 225 2.73 -8.46 1.59
C ASP A 225 2.35 -7.79 2.92
N VAL A 226 1.48 -8.43 3.71
CA VAL A 226 1.05 -7.94 5.03
C VAL A 226 0.92 -9.08 6.02
N PHE A 227 1.27 -8.77 7.26
CA PHE A 227 1.06 -9.63 8.41
C PHE A 227 -0.01 -9.04 9.34
N MET A 228 -0.94 -9.87 9.82
CA MET A 228 -1.93 -9.50 10.83
C MET A 228 -1.84 -10.41 12.05
N ALA A 229 -1.86 -9.80 13.24
CA ALA A 229 -1.87 -10.53 14.50
C ALA A 229 -3.30 -10.94 14.89
N LYS A 230 -3.44 -12.10 15.52
CA LYS A 230 -4.69 -12.53 16.18
C LYS A 230 -4.75 -11.89 17.59
N PRO A 231 -5.93 -11.45 18.08
CA PRO A 231 -7.23 -11.51 17.44
C PRO A 231 -7.37 -10.51 16.28
N ILE A 232 -7.98 -10.97 15.18
CA ILE A 232 -8.12 -10.18 13.95
C ILE A 232 -9.13 -9.06 14.18
N ASP A 233 -8.74 -7.82 13.91
CA ASP A 233 -9.68 -6.72 13.73
C ASP A 233 -10.37 -6.87 12.37
N GLY A 234 -11.66 -7.21 12.40
CA GLY A 234 -12.41 -7.49 11.18
C GLY A 234 -12.43 -6.31 10.20
N LYS A 235 -12.48 -5.06 10.70
CA LYS A 235 -12.51 -3.87 9.85
C LYS A 235 -11.15 -3.57 9.24
N GLU A 236 -10.08 -3.82 9.99
CA GLU A 236 -8.71 -3.74 9.46
C GLU A 236 -8.51 -4.72 8.31
N LEU A 237 -8.84 -6.01 8.53
CA LEU A 237 -8.71 -7.04 7.50
C LEU A 237 -9.55 -6.73 6.25
N GLN A 238 -10.82 -6.33 6.42
CA GLN A 238 -11.68 -5.92 5.30
C GLN A 238 -11.08 -4.78 4.48
N THR A 239 -10.53 -3.76 5.16
CA THR A 239 -9.94 -2.57 4.52
C THR A 239 -8.68 -2.94 3.74
N ILE A 240 -7.78 -3.71 4.34
CA ILE A 240 -6.52 -4.13 3.72
C ILE A 240 -6.79 -5.07 2.54
N ALA A 241 -7.66 -6.07 2.73
CA ALA A 241 -8.00 -7.03 1.69
C ALA A 241 -8.54 -6.33 0.43
N ARG A 242 -9.49 -5.40 0.65
CA ARG A 242 -10.06 -4.59 -0.42
C ARG A 242 -8.99 -3.76 -1.16
N SER A 243 -8.15 -3.05 -0.41
CA SER A 243 -7.07 -2.23 -0.98
C SER A 243 -6.13 -3.05 -1.88
N PHE A 244 -5.77 -4.26 -1.44
CA PHE A 244 -4.91 -5.14 -2.24
C PHE A 244 -5.59 -5.65 -3.51
N VAL A 245 -6.87 -6.01 -3.43
CA VAL A 245 -7.61 -6.42 -4.63
C VAL A 245 -7.70 -5.26 -5.63
N GLU A 246 -8.03 -4.04 -5.18
CA GLU A 246 -8.08 -2.85 -6.04
C GLU A 246 -6.72 -2.60 -6.72
N LYS A 247 -5.63 -2.73 -5.96
CA LYS A 247 -4.27 -2.61 -6.48
C LYS A 247 -3.94 -3.71 -7.50
N SER A 248 -4.34 -4.95 -7.23
CA SER A 248 -4.14 -6.10 -8.12
C SER A 248 -4.88 -5.91 -9.45
N LEU A 249 -6.16 -5.54 -9.40
CA LEU A 249 -6.98 -5.27 -10.59
C LEU A 249 -6.39 -4.13 -11.43
N SER A 250 -5.92 -3.07 -10.78
CA SER A 250 -5.28 -1.93 -11.46
C SER A 250 -3.98 -2.35 -12.15
N LEU A 251 -3.19 -3.25 -11.53
CA LEU A 251 -1.97 -3.80 -12.13
C LEU A 251 -2.30 -4.71 -13.32
N SER A 252 -3.31 -5.57 -13.22
CA SER A 252 -3.72 -6.45 -14.32
C SER A 252 -4.20 -5.67 -15.54
N GLN A 253 -4.94 -4.58 -15.36
CA GLN A 253 -5.36 -3.69 -16.45
C GLN A 253 -4.18 -2.97 -17.12
N PHE A 254 -3.17 -2.59 -16.32
CA PHE A 254 -1.93 -2.02 -16.84
C PHE A 254 -1.17 -3.02 -17.71
N TYR A 255 -1.09 -4.29 -17.32
CA TYR A 255 -0.45 -5.33 -18.14
C TYR A 255 -1.27 -5.73 -19.37
N ALA A 256 -2.60 -5.68 -19.32
CA ALA A 256 -3.48 -6.02 -20.44
C ALA A 256 -3.53 -4.96 -21.55
N THR A 257 -3.16 -3.71 -21.24
CA THR A 257 -3.15 -2.59 -22.21
C THR A 257 -1.81 -2.43 -22.93
N GLN A 258 -0.77 -3.18 -22.52
CA GLN A 258 0.45 -3.35 -23.29
C GLN A 258 0.33 -4.61 -24.16
N SER A 259 0.55 -4.47 -25.47
CA SER A 259 0.51 -5.59 -26.41
C SER A 259 1.39 -6.77 -25.94
N PRO A 260 1.00 -8.03 -26.21
CA PRO A 260 1.75 -9.21 -25.77
C PRO A 260 3.20 -9.30 -26.29
N ASP A 261 3.60 -8.45 -27.23
CA ASP A 261 4.87 -8.53 -27.95
C ASP A 261 6.06 -7.81 -27.28
N THR A 262 5.89 -7.18 -26.12
CA THR A 262 7.00 -6.52 -25.39
C THR A 262 7.30 -7.07 -23.99
N VAL A 263 6.55 -8.09 -23.54
CA VAL A 263 6.91 -8.84 -22.33
C VAL A 263 7.49 -10.18 -22.76
N VAL A 264 8.78 -10.18 -23.11
CA VAL A 264 9.53 -11.44 -23.14
C VAL A 264 9.57 -11.95 -21.71
N ALA A 265 8.67 -12.88 -21.38
CA ALA A 265 8.75 -13.69 -20.18
C ALA A 265 10.16 -14.30 -20.13
N PRO A 266 10.98 -14.06 -19.09
CA PRO A 266 12.26 -14.72 -19.01
C PRO A 266 11.98 -16.17 -18.67
N ALA A 267 12.09 -17.04 -19.68
CA ALA A 267 12.32 -18.44 -19.47
C ALA A 267 13.57 -18.56 -18.58
N ILE A 268 13.38 -18.92 -17.31
CA ILE A 268 14.43 -19.36 -16.43
C ILE A 268 14.95 -20.67 -17.03
N ARG A 269 15.92 -20.56 -17.94
CA ARG A 269 16.79 -21.69 -18.27
C ARG A 269 17.82 -21.76 -17.17
N SER A 270 17.59 -22.69 -16.24
CA SER A 270 18.62 -23.25 -15.38
C SER A 270 19.85 -23.60 -16.22
N GLY A 271 20.94 -22.89 -16.01
CA GLY A 271 22.19 -23.06 -16.75
C GLY A 271 23.37 -22.57 -15.93
N ILE A 272 23.87 -23.48 -15.09
CA ILE A 272 25.26 -23.71 -14.66
C ILE A 272 26.17 -22.47 -14.46
N ASP A 273 26.63 -22.34 -13.21
CA ASP A 273 27.72 -21.48 -12.75
C ASP A 273 28.84 -21.29 -13.77
N SER A 274 29.18 -20.01 -14.02
CA SER A 274 30.42 -19.62 -14.68
C SER A 274 31.18 -18.62 -13.80
N PRO A 275 32.51 -18.73 -13.62
CA PRO A 275 33.25 -18.08 -12.53
C PRO A 275 33.61 -16.59 -12.74
N HIS A 276 33.06 -15.92 -13.77
CA HIS A 276 33.45 -14.56 -14.15
C HIS A 276 32.28 -13.58 -14.22
N GLN A 277 31.33 -13.64 -13.28
CA GLN A 277 30.29 -12.61 -13.22
C GLN A 277 30.85 -11.31 -12.64
N LYS A 278 30.93 -10.28 -13.50
CA LYS A 278 31.22 -8.89 -13.10
C LYS A 278 30.33 -8.50 -11.92
N GLN A 279 30.94 -7.95 -10.87
CA GLN A 279 30.27 -7.53 -9.64
C GLN A 279 29.35 -6.35 -9.96
N CYS A 280 28.07 -6.44 -9.57
CA CYS A 280 27.10 -5.36 -9.75
C CYS A 280 27.15 -4.43 -8.54
N SER A 281 27.21 -3.12 -8.76
CA SER A 281 27.31 -2.11 -7.72
C SER A 281 26.03 -1.27 -7.63
N VAL A 282 25.51 -1.13 -6.42
CA VAL A 282 24.28 -0.39 -6.11
C VAL A 282 24.62 0.80 -5.23
N LEU A 283 24.17 2.00 -5.58
CA LEU A 283 24.15 3.15 -4.70
C LEU A 283 22.71 3.39 -4.24
N TYR A 284 22.51 3.54 -2.93
CA TYR A 284 21.22 3.97 -2.39
C TYR A 284 21.34 5.33 -1.69
N ILE A 285 20.58 6.32 -2.16
CA ILE A 285 20.51 7.67 -1.60
C ILE A 285 19.19 7.83 -0.85
N GLU A 286 19.26 7.99 0.47
CA GLU A 286 18.12 8.03 1.39
C GLU A 286 18.54 8.67 2.72
N ASP A 287 17.76 9.59 3.28
CA ASP A 287 18.11 10.25 4.55
C ASP A 287 17.73 9.42 5.79
N ASN A 288 16.75 8.52 5.66
CA ASN A 288 16.33 7.63 6.73
C ASN A 288 17.26 6.41 6.89
N LYS A 289 18.08 6.43 7.96
CA LYS A 289 19.02 5.35 8.31
C LYS A 289 18.36 3.97 8.47
N VAL A 290 17.11 3.90 8.93
CA VAL A 290 16.40 2.62 9.09
C VAL A 290 16.11 2.01 7.72
N LEU A 291 15.69 2.82 6.76
CA LEU A 291 15.45 2.40 5.38
C LEU A 291 16.75 2.03 4.66
N GLN A 292 17.84 2.77 4.90
CA GLN A 292 19.17 2.39 4.41
C GLN A 292 19.61 1.01 4.92
N ILE A 293 19.46 0.72 6.21
CA ILE A 293 19.81 -0.59 6.79
C ILE A 293 18.94 -1.70 6.16
N LEU A 294 17.64 -1.44 6.01
CA LEU A 294 16.72 -2.40 5.39
C LEU A 294 17.12 -2.71 3.94
N MET A 295 17.39 -1.68 3.14
CA MET A 295 17.83 -1.83 1.74
C MET A 295 19.18 -2.55 1.67
N LYS A 296 20.13 -2.19 2.53
CA LYS A 296 21.43 -2.85 2.62
C LYS A 296 21.28 -4.34 2.90
N ASN A 297 20.40 -4.72 3.83
CA ASN A 297 20.13 -6.12 4.14
C ASN A 297 19.51 -6.88 2.96
N PHE A 298 18.61 -6.24 2.19
CA PHE A 298 18.07 -6.85 0.98
C PHE A 298 19.14 -7.08 -0.09
N VAL A 299 19.92 -6.05 -0.42
CA VAL A 299 20.92 -6.12 -1.49
C VAL A 299 22.10 -7.00 -1.11
N SER A 300 22.55 -6.97 0.15
CA SER A 300 23.67 -7.79 0.63
C SER A 300 23.37 -9.29 0.66
N SER A 301 22.10 -9.69 0.49
CA SER A 301 21.71 -11.10 0.35
C SER A 301 21.85 -11.65 -1.08
N ILE A 302 22.29 -10.82 -2.03
CA ILE A 302 22.43 -11.18 -3.44
C ILE A 302 23.91 -11.37 -3.78
N ASP A 303 24.26 -12.55 -4.28
CA ASP A 303 25.65 -12.88 -4.61
C ASP A 303 26.22 -11.97 -5.69
N ASN A 304 27.46 -11.53 -5.48
CA ASN A 304 28.21 -10.63 -6.38
C ASN A 304 27.53 -9.27 -6.59
N VAL A 305 26.84 -8.75 -5.57
CA VAL A 305 26.31 -7.39 -5.55
C VAL A 305 26.87 -6.63 -4.35
N THR A 306 27.32 -5.40 -4.57
CA THR A 306 27.74 -4.48 -3.50
C THR A 306 26.76 -3.33 -3.38
N ILE A 307 26.64 -2.78 -2.17
CA ILE A 307 25.83 -1.59 -1.92
C ILE A 307 26.63 -0.53 -1.16
N SER A 308 26.63 0.69 -1.68
CA SER A 308 27.04 1.90 -0.98
C SER A 308 25.80 2.73 -0.63
N LEU A 309 25.93 3.54 0.42
CA LEU A 309 24.85 4.34 0.99
C LEU A 309 25.27 5.81 0.98
N ALA A 310 24.32 6.71 0.73
CA ALA A 310 24.47 8.14 0.89
C ALA A 310 23.22 8.73 1.56
N THR A 311 23.41 9.75 2.38
CA THR A 311 22.33 10.37 3.18
C THR A 311 21.82 11.67 2.54
N THR A 312 22.60 12.25 1.61
CA THR A 312 22.27 13.49 0.91
C THR A 312 22.52 13.34 -0.59
N GLY A 313 21.88 14.19 -1.38
CA GLY A 313 22.08 14.22 -2.83
C GLY A 313 23.50 14.62 -3.21
N GLU A 314 24.11 15.55 -2.46
CA GLU A 314 25.52 15.94 -2.67
C GLU A 314 26.49 14.76 -2.46
N GLU A 315 26.34 14.01 -1.36
CA GLU A 315 27.14 12.82 -1.08
C GLU A 315 26.94 11.75 -2.18
N GLY A 316 25.68 11.53 -2.58
CA GLY A 316 25.34 10.61 -3.65
C GLY A 316 25.97 10.99 -4.99
N MET A 317 25.94 12.27 -5.37
CA MET A 317 26.57 12.76 -6.60
C MET A 317 28.09 12.55 -6.60
N GLN A 318 28.75 12.81 -5.46
CA GLN A 318 30.18 12.52 -5.32
C GLN A 318 30.48 11.03 -5.52
N GLN A 319 29.66 10.15 -4.91
CA GLN A 319 29.83 8.70 -5.07
C GLN A 319 29.60 8.24 -6.52
N ILE A 320 28.62 8.82 -7.23
CA ILE A 320 28.35 8.49 -8.64
C ILE A 320 29.56 8.83 -9.51
N LEU A 321 30.13 10.03 -9.35
CA LEU A 321 31.27 10.48 -10.15
C LEU A 321 32.56 9.69 -9.84
N GLN A 322 32.75 9.25 -8.60
CA GLN A 322 33.95 8.54 -8.18
C GLN A 322 33.92 7.04 -8.48
N HIS A 323 32.76 6.40 -8.29
CA HIS A 323 32.65 4.94 -8.28
C HIS A 323 31.84 4.38 -9.44
N SER A 324 31.13 5.21 -10.20
CA SER A 324 30.32 4.81 -11.36
C SER A 324 29.43 3.58 -11.07
N PRO A 325 28.47 3.69 -10.14
CA PRO A 325 27.61 2.56 -9.78
C PRO A 325 26.80 2.07 -10.98
N ASP A 326 26.37 0.81 -10.96
CA ASP A 326 25.52 0.25 -12.02
C ASP A 326 24.04 0.60 -11.83
N ILE A 327 23.62 0.71 -10.56
CA ILE A 327 22.25 1.00 -10.16
C ILE A 327 22.26 2.12 -9.12
N LEU A 328 21.39 3.12 -9.33
CA LEU A 328 21.04 4.13 -8.35
C LEU A 328 19.61 3.91 -7.88
N LEU A 329 19.44 3.62 -6.60
CA LEU A 329 18.15 3.71 -5.91
C LEU A 329 18.09 5.12 -5.28
N LEU A 330 17.11 5.93 -5.67
CA LEU A 330 17.05 7.35 -5.30
C LEU A 330 15.73 7.68 -4.62
N ASP A 331 15.77 8.08 -3.33
CA ASP A 331 14.64 8.76 -2.72
C ASP A 331 14.37 10.09 -3.45
N LEU A 332 13.09 10.37 -3.74
CA LEU A 332 12.67 11.64 -4.33
C LEU A 332 12.66 12.79 -3.32
N ASN A 333 12.56 12.50 -2.02
CA ASN A 333 12.52 13.46 -0.93
C ASN A 333 13.83 13.39 -0.14
N LEU A 334 14.84 14.16 -0.57
CA LEU A 334 16.10 14.32 0.17
C LEU A 334 16.14 15.67 0.90
N PRO A 335 16.91 15.79 1.99
CA PRO A 335 16.95 17.00 2.81
C PRO A 335 17.61 18.20 2.12
N ASP A 336 18.54 17.95 1.19
CA ASP A 336 19.38 18.97 0.53
C ASP A 336 18.96 19.28 -0.91
N THR A 337 18.32 18.34 -1.61
CA THR A 337 17.88 18.50 -2.99
C THR A 337 16.60 17.72 -3.26
N ASP A 338 15.82 18.17 -4.23
CA ASP A 338 14.76 17.36 -4.79
C ASP A 338 15.35 16.25 -5.67
N GLY A 339 14.86 15.00 -5.52
CA GLY A 339 15.41 13.84 -6.22
C GLY A 339 15.17 13.86 -7.73
N TRP A 340 14.15 14.57 -8.21
CA TRP A 340 13.97 14.80 -9.65
C TRP A 340 15.08 15.67 -10.22
N SER A 341 15.36 16.79 -9.56
CA SER A 341 16.45 17.70 -9.93
C SER A 341 17.81 17.02 -9.89
N LEU A 342 18.01 16.08 -8.96
CA LEU A 342 19.24 15.29 -8.90
C LEU A 342 19.32 14.30 -10.08
N ALA A 343 18.23 13.60 -10.41
CA ALA A 343 18.20 12.70 -11.56
C ALA A 343 18.49 13.45 -12.88
N GLU A 344 17.94 14.65 -13.07
CA GLU A 344 18.26 15.51 -14.23
C GLU A 344 19.75 15.81 -14.34
N LYS A 345 20.38 16.23 -13.22
CA LYS A 345 21.83 16.50 -13.18
C LYS A 345 22.64 15.25 -13.50
N ILE A 346 22.23 14.09 -12.99
CA ILE A 346 22.90 12.82 -13.26
C ILE A 346 22.79 12.46 -14.74
N ARG A 347 21.62 12.62 -15.37
CA ARG A 347 21.45 12.33 -16.81
C ARG A 347 22.30 13.22 -17.73
N GLN A 348 22.81 14.34 -17.22
CA GLN A 348 23.72 15.24 -17.95
C GLN A 348 25.20 14.85 -17.81
N THR A 349 25.55 13.84 -17.00
CA THR A 349 26.93 13.35 -16.87
C THR A 349 27.25 12.26 -17.90
N ASP A 350 28.53 12.04 -18.18
CA ASP A 350 28.99 11.00 -19.12
C ASP A 350 28.55 9.58 -18.70
N THR A 351 28.42 9.31 -17.40
CA THR A 351 27.95 8.02 -16.85
C THR A 351 26.43 7.95 -16.68
N GLY A 352 25.74 9.08 -16.84
CA GLY A 352 24.31 9.21 -16.61
C GLY A 352 23.45 8.33 -17.51
N HIS A 353 23.91 8.03 -18.72
CA HIS A 353 23.17 7.19 -19.68
C HIS A 353 23.29 5.69 -19.42
N THR A 354 24.35 5.25 -18.74
CA THR A 354 24.58 3.84 -18.41
C THR A 354 24.08 3.46 -17.02
N LEU A 355 23.99 4.44 -16.12
CA LEU A 355 23.47 4.26 -14.77
C LEU A 355 21.96 3.99 -14.80
N LYS A 356 21.54 2.87 -14.21
CA LYS A 356 20.12 2.55 -14.01
C LYS A 356 19.57 3.34 -12.83
N ILE A 357 18.75 4.36 -13.08
CA ILE A 357 18.18 5.22 -12.03
C ILE A 357 16.76 4.74 -11.70
N ILE A 358 16.57 4.22 -10.50
CA ILE A 358 15.27 3.79 -9.98
C ILE A 358 14.82 4.76 -8.89
N ALA A 359 13.70 5.43 -9.14
CA ALA A 359 13.09 6.28 -8.13
C ALA A 359 12.43 5.43 -7.04
N VAL A 360 12.67 5.81 -5.80
CA VAL A 360 12.12 5.20 -4.60
C VAL A 360 11.17 6.21 -3.96
N THR A 361 9.88 5.90 -3.90
CA THR A 361 8.88 6.91 -3.48
C THR A 361 7.80 6.33 -2.57
N GLY A 362 7.39 7.11 -1.56
CA GLY A 362 6.19 6.81 -0.76
C GLY A 362 4.89 7.36 -1.37
N GLU A 363 4.97 8.10 -2.48
CA GLU A 363 3.83 8.78 -3.08
C GLU A 363 3.17 7.99 -4.22
N ILE A 364 1.87 8.18 -4.39
CA ILE A 364 1.12 7.65 -5.53
C ILE A 364 1.42 8.51 -6.76
N MET A 365 2.14 7.96 -7.73
CA MET A 365 2.41 8.64 -9.00
C MET A 365 1.18 8.59 -9.92
N ASN A 366 0.63 9.77 -10.26
CA ASN A 366 -0.41 9.90 -11.28
C ASN A 366 0.18 9.73 -12.70
N GLN A 367 -0.67 9.52 -13.71
CA GLN A 367 -0.22 9.26 -15.10
C GLN A 367 0.59 10.42 -15.70
N GLU A 368 0.24 11.66 -15.36
CA GLU A 368 0.93 12.86 -15.84
C GLU A 368 2.36 12.97 -15.29
N LYS A 369 2.56 12.74 -13.98
CA LYS A 369 3.90 12.66 -13.39
C LYS A 369 4.70 11.50 -13.97
N LYS A 370 4.07 10.37 -14.31
CA LYS A 370 4.76 9.21 -14.92
C LYS A 370 5.32 9.52 -16.30
N GLN A 371 4.54 10.16 -17.18
CA GLN A 371 5.00 10.50 -18.53
C GLN A 371 6.23 11.41 -18.51
N ASN A 372 6.25 12.38 -17.60
CA ASN A 372 7.40 13.27 -17.43
C ASN A 372 8.62 12.59 -16.78
N ALA A 373 8.41 11.43 -16.14
CA ALA A 373 9.45 10.73 -15.38
C ALA A 373 10.21 9.69 -16.21
N GLU A 374 9.65 9.20 -17.31
CA GLU A 374 10.26 8.16 -18.16
C GLU A 374 11.56 8.63 -18.84
N THR A 375 11.79 9.93 -18.95
CA THR A 375 13.06 10.49 -19.46
C THR A 375 14.18 10.51 -18.42
N LEU A 376 13.83 10.45 -17.13
CA LEU A 376 14.77 10.59 -16.02
C LEU A 376 14.99 9.27 -15.29
N PHE A 377 13.95 8.47 -15.11
CA PHE A 377 13.96 7.26 -14.31
C PHE A 377 13.67 6.04 -15.17
N ASP A 378 14.44 4.99 -14.92
CA ASP A 378 14.29 3.69 -15.56
C ASP A 378 13.24 2.79 -14.89
N GLY A 379 12.70 3.24 -13.76
CA GLY A 379 11.70 2.50 -12.99
C GLY A 379 11.40 3.15 -11.65
N PHE A 380 10.37 2.61 -10.99
CA PHE A 380 9.88 3.12 -9.71
C PHE A 380 9.66 1.98 -8.71
N ILE A 381 10.12 2.18 -7.48
CA ILE A 381 9.85 1.32 -6.34
C ILE A 381 9.05 2.13 -5.31
N ALA A 382 7.80 1.69 -5.08
CA ALA A 382 6.97 2.25 -4.03
C ALA A 382 7.45 1.76 -2.64
N LYS A 383 7.49 2.66 -1.66
CA LYS A 383 7.61 2.32 -0.24
C LYS A 383 6.25 1.83 0.30
N PRO A 384 6.20 0.83 1.19
CA PRO A 384 7.33 0.05 1.73
C PRO A 384 7.95 -0.89 0.68
N PHE A 385 9.26 -1.11 0.78
CA PHE A 385 10.02 -1.91 -0.20
C PHE A 385 9.58 -3.37 -0.21
N ASN A 386 9.58 -3.97 -1.40
CA ASN A 386 9.51 -5.42 -1.57
C ASN A 386 10.87 -5.89 -2.13
N LYS A 387 11.51 -6.85 -1.44
CA LYS A 387 12.80 -7.44 -1.86
C LYS A 387 12.77 -7.93 -3.30
N GLU A 388 11.68 -8.55 -3.74
CA GLU A 388 11.53 -9.08 -5.09
C GLU A 388 11.66 -7.99 -6.17
N ARG A 389 11.17 -6.77 -5.91
CA ARG A 389 11.33 -5.66 -6.85
C ARG A 389 12.79 -5.21 -6.96
N ILE A 390 13.50 -5.23 -5.84
CA ILE A 390 14.94 -4.90 -5.79
C ILE A 390 15.73 -6.00 -6.52
N ASP A 391 15.43 -7.27 -6.24
CA ASP A 391 16.04 -8.43 -6.90
C ASP A 391 15.82 -8.39 -8.41
N ASN A 392 14.60 -8.05 -8.86
CA ASN A 392 14.27 -7.93 -10.28
C ASN A 392 15.03 -6.80 -10.97
N VAL A 393 15.11 -5.61 -10.36
CA VAL A 393 15.91 -4.49 -10.88
C VAL A 393 17.37 -4.92 -11.04
N ILE A 394 17.93 -5.59 -10.02
CA ILE A 394 19.31 -6.05 -10.03
C ILE A 394 19.53 -7.14 -11.08
N ALA A 395 18.62 -8.10 -11.21
CA ALA A 395 18.69 -9.16 -12.20
C ALA A 395 18.63 -8.63 -13.65
N GLN A 396 17.75 -7.66 -13.90
CA GLN A 396 17.65 -6.97 -15.18
C GLN A 396 18.95 -6.26 -15.52
N GLN A 397 19.50 -5.48 -14.58
CA GLN A 397 20.74 -4.76 -14.82
C GLN A 397 21.93 -5.71 -15.04
N ARG A 398 22.03 -6.80 -14.26
CA ARG A 398 23.08 -7.82 -14.49
C ARG A 398 22.99 -8.45 -15.86
N THR A 399 21.79 -8.65 -16.39
CA THR A 399 21.60 -9.18 -17.74
C THR A 399 22.13 -8.20 -18.79
N ILE A 400 21.82 -6.91 -18.63
CA ILE A 400 22.32 -5.85 -19.51
C ILE A 400 23.85 -5.75 -19.44
N LEU A 401 24.42 -5.75 -18.23
CA LEU A 401 25.87 -5.69 -18.02
C LEU A 401 26.59 -6.90 -18.64
N ARG A 402 26.02 -8.10 -18.53
CA ARG A 402 26.58 -9.31 -19.18
C ARG A 402 26.54 -9.20 -20.70
N GLN A 403 25.43 -8.74 -21.27
CA GLN A 403 25.31 -8.54 -22.72
C GLN A 403 26.32 -7.50 -23.23
N ALA A 404 26.51 -6.40 -22.49
CA ALA A 404 27.50 -5.39 -22.79
C ALA A 404 28.92 -5.96 -22.75
N ALA A 405 29.27 -6.73 -21.72
CA ALA A 405 30.59 -7.37 -21.58
C ALA A 405 30.90 -8.34 -22.75
N ILE A 406 29.92 -9.17 -23.13
CA ILE A 406 30.04 -10.08 -24.27
C ILE A 406 30.24 -9.30 -25.58
N ALA A 407 29.55 -8.17 -25.76
CA ALA A 407 29.69 -7.32 -26.94
C ALA A 407 31.04 -6.57 -26.98
N SER A 408 31.63 -6.26 -25.83
CA SER A 408 32.96 -5.64 -25.73
C SER A 408 34.13 -6.62 -25.77
N GLY A 409 33.88 -7.94 -25.77
CA GLY A 409 34.91 -8.98 -25.81
C GLY A 409 35.66 -9.20 -24.50
N GLU A 410 35.05 -8.82 -23.37
CA GLU A 410 35.57 -9.06 -22.00
C GLU A 410 35.09 -10.39 -21.42
#